data_AF-A0AAV8VCF3-F1
#
_entry.id   AF-A0AAV8VCF3-F1
#
_cell.length_a   1.000
_cell.length_b   1.000
_cell.length_c   1.000
_cell.angle_alpha   90.00
_cell.angle_beta   90.00
_cell.angle_gamma   90.00
#
_symmetry.space_group_name_H-M   'P 1'
#
loop_
_entity.id
_entity.type
_entity.pdbx_description
1 polymer ?
#
loop_
_entity_poly.entity_id
_entity_poly.type
_entity_poly.pdbx_seq_one_letter_code
_entity_poly.pdbx_strand_id
1 'polypeptide(L)'
;MPRYPLIQRDVLLFSLGLSHDGDDKNGNNCGADGLSGSVMAPMVAATFSKFSWSSCSKREFKKYANKWTCLLNSPSGIGTILLNATLQTSFSMDEQCRMEFGNG
;
A
#
# COMPACT_ATOMS: atom_id res chain seq x y z
N MET A 1 -3.28 -0.14 19.52
CA MET A 1 -3.05 0.29 18.12
C MET A 1 -2.84 -0.95 17.29
N PRO A 2 -3.71 -1.26 16.32
CA PRO A 2 -3.58 -2.47 15.52
C PRO A 2 -2.35 -2.36 14.61
N ARG A 3 -1.37 -3.24 14.83
CA ARG A 3 -0.14 -3.35 14.05
C ARG A 3 -0.38 -4.43 12.99
N TYR A 4 -0.52 -4.00 11.75
CA TYR A 4 -0.69 -4.89 10.60
C TYR A 4 0.69 -5.18 9.99
N PRO A 5 0.92 -6.38 9.45
CA PRO A 5 2.17 -6.69 8.75
C PRO A 5 2.38 -5.67 7.61
N LEU A 6 3.57 -5.07 7.58
CA LEU A 6 3.96 -3.98 6.67
C LEU A 6 4.36 -4.49 5.28
N ILE A 7 4.35 -5.80 5.11
CA ILE A 7 4.76 -6.47 3.89
C ILE A 7 3.63 -6.26 2.87
N GLN A 8 3.93 -5.59 1.76
CA GLN A 8 3.13 -5.61 0.52
C GLN A 8 1.96 -4.61 0.37
N ARG A 9 2.12 -3.31 0.66
CA ARG A 9 1.02 -2.32 0.44
C ARG A 9 1.11 -1.51 -0.85
N ASP A 10 2.27 -1.44 -1.48
CA ASP A 10 2.57 -0.70 -2.70
C ASP A 10 2.39 -1.53 -3.98
N VAL A 11 2.56 -2.85 -3.89
CA VAL A 11 2.60 -3.76 -5.05
C VAL A 11 1.38 -3.66 -5.96
N LEU A 12 0.18 -3.47 -5.39
CA LEU A 12 -1.03 -3.32 -6.19
C LEU A 12 -0.99 -2.04 -7.03
N LEU A 13 -0.65 -0.90 -6.44
CA LEU A 13 -0.62 0.37 -7.18
C LEU A 13 0.56 0.42 -8.15
N PHE A 14 1.70 -0.19 -7.79
CA PHE A 14 2.81 -0.36 -8.73
C PHE A 14 2.38 -1.17 -9.96
N SER A 15 1.65 -2.27 -9.76
CA SER A 15 1.10 -3.09 -10.86
C SER A 15 0.07 -2.33 -11.72
N LEU A 16 -0.60 -1.34 -11.13
CA LEU A 16 -1.52 -0.43 -11.83
C LEU A 16 -0.82 0.73 -12.53
N GLY A 17 0.51 0.84 -12.42
CA GLY A 17 1.35 1.79 -13.16
C GLY A 17 1.78 3.04 -12.40
N LEU A 18 1.65 3.07 -11.06
CA LEU A 18 2.22 4.14 -10.24
C LEU A 18 3.72 3.93 -10.04
N SER A 19 4.48 5.03 -10.00
CA SER A 19 5.91 5.02 -9.76
C SER A 19 6.23 5.04 -8.27
N HIS A 20 7.45 4.61 -7.91
CA HIS A 20 7.95 4.80 -6.56
C HIS A 20 8.20 6.27 -6.26
N ASP A 21 8.00 6.66 -5.00
CA ASP A 21 8.25 8.02 -4.55
C ASP A 21 9.74 8.36 -4.61
N GLY A 22 10.09 9.38 -5.40
CA GLY A 22 11.50 9.71 -5.70
C GLY A 22 12.06 9.06 -6.96
N ASP A 23 11.22 8.43 -7.79
CA ASP A 23 11.64 7.98 -9.13
C ASP A 23 11.77 9.16 -10.12
N ASP A 24 12.95 9.77 -10.13
CA ASP A 24 13.28 10.90 -11.01
C ASP A 24 13.14 10.57 -12.50
N LYS A 25 13.30 9.30 -12.90
CA LYS A 25 13.16 8.86 -14.30
C LYS A 25 11.71 8.97 -14.79
N ASN A 26 10.77 8.81 -13.87
CA ASN A 26 9.34 8.91 -14.14
C ASN A 26 8.80 10.32 -13.79
N GLY A 27 9.66 11.26 -13.40
CA GLY A 27 9.30 12.61 -12.98
C GLY A 27 8.62 12.65 -11.60
N ASN A 28 8.86 11.65 -10.75
CA ASN A 28 8.35 11.60 -9.40
C ASN A 28 9.32 12.32 -8.44
N ASN A 29 9.03 13.58 -8.15
CA ASN A 29 9.84 14.41 -7.26
C ASN A 29 9.50 14.26 -5.76
N CYS A 30 8.76 13.21 -5.36
CA CYS A 30 8.33 13.01 -3.98
C CYS A 30 9.32 12.18 -3.13
N GLY A 31 10.63 12.28 -3.39
CA GLY A 31 11.65 11.53 -2.64
C GLY A 31 11.64 11.80 -1.13
N ALA A 32 11.29 13.02 -0.69
CA ALA A 32 11.16 13.35 0.73
C ALA A 32 9.97 12.61 1.41
N ASP A 33 8.87 12.40 0.67
CA ASP A 33 7.73 11.60 1.14
C ASP A 33 8.14 10.12 1.22
N GLY A 34 8.90 9.64 0.23
CA GLY A 34 9.50 8.30 0.21
C GLY A 34 10.37 8.02 1.45
N LEU A 35 11.31 8.91 1.74
CA LEU A 35 12.17 8.83 2.93
C LEU A 35 11.40 8.92 4.26
N SER A 36 10.23 9.55 4.26
CA SER A 36 9.37 9.67 5.44
C SER A 36 8.54 8.41 5.72
N GLY A 37 8.64 7.38 4.87
CA GLY A 37 7.86 6.14 4.98
C GLY A 37 6.55 6.16 4.22
N SER A 38 6.48 6.88 3.08
CA SER A 38 5.29 6.82 2.23
C SER A 38 5.02 5.39 1.75
N VAL A 39 3.77 5.11 1.40
CA VAL A 39 3.37 3.76 0.96
C VAL A 39 4.15 3.34 -0.28
N MET A 40 4.33 4.24 -1.25
CA MET A 40 5.02 3.97 -2.52
C MET A 40 6.54 4.20 -2.44
N ALA A 41 7.14 4.29 -1.25
CA ALA A 41 8.58 4.42 -1.11
C ALA A 41 9.32 3.24 -1.79
N PRO A 42 10.49 3.46 -2.41
CA PRO A 42 11.25 2.41 -3.10
C PRO A 42 11.86 1.37 -2.16
N MET A 43 11.94 1.67 -0.86
CA MET A 43 12.36 0.72 0.17
C MET A 43 11.35 0.74 1.31
N VAL A 44 10.99 -0.45 1.81
CA VAL A 44 10.09 -0.60 2.95
C VAL A 44 10.83 -0.20 4.23
N ALA A 45 10.78 1.08 4.56
CA ALA A 45 11.15 1.56 5.88
C ALA A 45 10.00 1.19 6.82
N ALA A 46 10.15 0.09 7.57
CA ALA A 46 9.15 -0.41 8.51
C ALA A 46 9.00 0.54 9.72
N THR A 47 8.48 1.75 9.50
CA THR A 47 8.25 2.73 10.55
C THR A 47 6.77 2.78 10.86
N PHE A 48 6.40 2.42 12.10
CA PHE A 48 5.01 2.41 12.57
C PHE A 48 4.40 3.81 12.69
N SER A 49 5.20 4.87 12.55
CA SER A 49 4.81 6.23 12.89
C SER A 49 4.19 7.00 11.72
N LYS A 50 4.48 6.64 10.47
CA LYS A 50 4.00 7.38 9.30
C LYS A 50 3.74 6.46 8.12
N PHE A 51 2.49 6.07 7.93
CA PHE A 51 2.02 5.39 6.73
C PHE A 51 1.10 6.35 5.97
N SER A 52 1.60 6.98 4.90
CA SER A 52 0.86 7.98 4.13
C SER A 52 1.12 7.88 2.63
N TRP A 53 0.12 8.25 1.83
CA TRP A 53 0.28 8.38 0.38
C TRP A 53 0.88 9.76 0.05
N SER A 54 1.97 9.77 -0.72
CA SER A 54 2.62 11.00 -1.17
C SER A 54 1.71 11.83 -2.08
N SER A 55 2.11 13.09 -2.29
CA SER A 55 1.41 13.94 -3.27
C SER A 55 1.55 13.43 -4.71
N CYS A 56 2.68 12.78 -5.06
CA CYS A 56 2.93 12.18 -6.37
C CYS A 56 2.05 10.97 -6.60
N SER A 57 1.97 10.06 -5.63
CA SER A 57 1.08 8.89 -5.69
C SER A 57 -0.38 9.30 -5.94
N LYS A 58 -0.86 10.34 -5.25
CA LYS A 58 -2.22 10.88 -5.45
C LYS A 58 -2.42 11.47 -6.84
N ARG A 59 -1.42 12.17 -7.37
CA ARG A 59 -1.46 12.78 -8.71
C ARG A 59 -1.47 11.72 -9.81
N GLU A 60 -0.62 10.72 -9.70
CA GLU A 60 -0.55 9.60 -10.64
C GLU A 60 -1.83 8.76 -10.60
N PHE A 61 -2.35 8.46 -9.42
CA PHE A 61 -3.63 7.77 -9.27
C PHE A 61 -4.74 8.50 -10.03
N LYS A 62 -4.89 9.83 -9.84
CA LYS A 62 -5.91 10.61 -10.56
C LYS A 62 -5.70 10.59 -12.08
N LYS A 63 -4.45 10.54 -12.54
CA LYS A 63 -4.10 10.47 -13.97
C LYS A 63 -4.43 9.10 -14.59
N TYR A 64 -4.21 8.01 -13.84
CA TYR A 64 -4.39 6.65 -14.33
C TYR A 64 -5.77 6.05 -14.03
N ALA A 65 -6.52 6.59 -13.06
CA ALA A 65 -7.84 6.09 -12.68
C ALA A 65 -8.79 5.93 -13.88
N ASN A 66 -8.82 6.92 -14.77
CA ASN A 66 -9.67 6.88 -15.96
C ASN A 66 -9.19 5.89 -17.03
N LYS A 67 -7.97 5.37 -16.93
CA LYS A 67 -7.42 4.36 -17.84
C LYS A 67 -7.77 2.94 -17.40
N TRP A 68 -8.08 2.73 -16.13
CA TRP A 68 -8.48 1.42 -15.60
C TRP A 68 -9.96 1.15 -15.86
N THR A 69 -10.34 1.05 -17.13
CA THR A 69 -11.73 0.82 -17.55
C THR A 69 -12.31 -0.48 -16.99
N CYS A 70 -11.46 -1.48 -16.71
CA CYS A 70 -11.83 -2.74 -16.06
C CYS A 70 -12.17 -2.61 -14.57
N LEU A 71 -11.91 -1.47 -13.92
CA LEU A 71 -12.25 -1.22 -12.52
C LEU A 71 -13.52 -0.36 -12.37
N LEU A 72 -14.17 0.02 -13.47
CA LEU A 72 -15.36 0.88 -13.46
C LEU A 72 -16.67 0.10 -13.25
N ASN A 73 -16.66 -1.22 -13.41
CA ASN A 73 -17.84 -2.04 -13.16
C ASN A 73 -18.03 -2.28 -11.65
N SER A 74 -19.29 -2.26 -11.22
CA SER A 74 -19.63 -2.68 -9.86
C SER A 74 -19.43 -4.19 -9.73
N PRO A 75 -18.84 -4.69 -8.63
CA PRO A 75 -18.78 -6.12 -8.37
C PRO A 75 -20.20 -6.69 -8.23
N SER A 76 -20.48 -7.79 -8.92
CA SER A 76 -21.75 -8.52 -8.78
C SER A 76 -21.79 -9.19 -7.41
N GLY A 77 -22.78 -8.85 -6.59
CA GLY A 77 -22.83 -9.19 -5.15
C GLY A 77 -22.96 -10.68 -4.78
N ILE A 78 -22.72 -11.61 -5.70
CA ILE A 78 -22.73 -13.05 -5.40
C ILE A 78 -21.33 -13.44 -4.92
N GLY A 79 -21.15 -13.50 -3.59
CA GLY A 79 -19.92 -13.97 -2.95
C GLY A 79 -18.96 -12.90 -2.43
N THR A 80 -19.32 -11.62 -2.48
CA THR A 80 -18.51 -10.53 -1.91
C THR A 80 -18.56 -10.57 -0.39
N ILE A 81 -17.49 -11.05 0.24
CA ILE A 81 -17.23 -10.83 1.66
C ILE A 81 -16.94 -9.34 1.85
N LEU A 82 -17.76 -8.65 2.64
CA LEU A 82 -17.51 -7.26 2.99
C LEU A 82 -16.18 -7.20 3.78
N LEU A 83 -15.22 -6.39 3.32
CA LEU A 83 -13.86 -6.30 3.87
C LEU A 83 -13.83 -6.04 5.40
N ASN A 84 -14.91 -5.51 5.95
CA ASN A 84 -15.11 -5.31 7.40
C ASN A 84 -14.96 -6.61 8.22
N ALA A 85 -15.23 -7.78 7.65
CA ALA A 85 -15.17 -9.05 8.37
C ALA A 85 -13.73 -9.55 8.63
N THR A 86 -12.74 -9.09 7.85
CA THR A 86 -11.37 -9.64 7.88
C THR A 86 -10.36 -8.70 8.55
N LEU A 87 -10.72 -7.43 8.77
CA LEU A 87 -9.79 -6.38 9.22
C LEU A 87 -9.64 -6.24 10.75
N GLN A 88 -10.32 -7.06 11.55
CA GLN A 88 -10.31 -6.93 13.02
C GLN A 88 -9.39 -7.92 13.75
N THR A 89 -8.61 -8.74 13.05
CA THR A 89 -7.59 -9.55 13.70
C THR A 89 -6.36 -8.70 14.00
N SER A 90 -6.28 -8.20 15.24
CA SER A 90 -5.06 -7.59 15.75
C SER A 90 -4.07 -8.70 16.10
N PHE A 91 -2.93 -8.74 15.41
CA PHE A 91 -1.84 -9.63 15.77
C PHE A 91 -1.03 -9.01 16.92
N SER A 92 -0.75 -9.81 17.95
CA SER A 92 0.27 -9.49 18.95
C SER A 92 1.66 -9.36 18.31
N MET A 93 2.61 -8.77 19.04
CA MET A 93 3.99 -8.69 18.55
C MET A 93 4.56 -10.09 18.30
N ASP A 94 4.28 -11.05 19.18
CA ASP A 94 4.76 -12.43 19.03
C ASP A 94 4.17 -13.13 17.80
N GLU A 95 2.90 -12.87 17.48
CA GLU A 95 2.29 -13.40 16.26
C GLU A 95 2.87 -12.75 15.01
N GLN A 96 3.14 -11.44 15.03
CA GLN A 96 3.82 -10.77 13.93
C GLN A 96 5.23 -11.34 13.71
N CYS A 97 5.99 -11.55 14.79
CA CYS A 97 7.31 -12.17 14.72
C CYS A 97 7.24 -13.61 14.19
N ARG A 98 6.27 -14.42 14.64
CA ARG A 98 6.10 -15.79 14.12
C ARG A 98 5.70 -15.83 12.65
N MET A 99 4.89 -14.89 12.21
CA MET A 99 4.48 -14.79 10.80
C MET A 99 5.62 -14.34 9.90
N GLU A 100 6.50 -13.46 10.38
CA GLU A 100 7.62 -12.91 9.60
C GLU A 100 8.86 -13.81 9.61
N PHE A 101 9.19 -14.38 10.77
CA PHE A 101 10.44 -15.12 11.00
C PHE A 101 10.26 -16.61 11.29
N GLY A 102 9.02 -17.12 11.40
CA GLY A 102 8.74 -18.49 11.79
C GLY A 102 8.78 -18.73 13.30
N ASN A 103 8.73 -20.00 13.74
CA ASN A 103 8.62 -20.37 15.16
C ASN A 103 9.93 -20.30 15.96
N GLY A 104 11.00 -19.76 15.39
CA GLY A 104 12.35 -19.81 15.96
C GLY A 104 13.14 -21.00 15.43
#